data_AF-A0A1R2AXI7-F1
#
_entry.id   AF-A0A1R2AXI7-F1
#
_cell.length_a   1.000
_cell.length_b   1.000
_cell.length_c   1.000
_cell.angle_alpha   90.00
_cell.angle_beta   90.00
_cell.angle_gamma   90.00
#
_symmetry.space_group_name_H-M   'P 1'
#
loop_
_entity.id
_entity.type
_entity.pdbx_description
1 polymer ?
#
loop_
_entity_poly.entity_id
_entity_poly.type
_entity_poly.pdbx_seq_one_letter_code
_entity_poly.pdbx_strand_id
1 'polypeptide(L)'
;MDLSIQKSLTKEAPPIVPESYDSSEKEVMLLSKIWWDKWCAYTGYNQPSTGLNPGPINNHPICTSNPDPDSYICLPKITWKRLIGWYAGGPKRKVFLLDHQLQFDTINISITFQSISTKIISVPLNLKFIDFKDHVCKKFKASQEMWKFYTQFESGIKTKLIESNHTLQDIGFCNNIHVVCERKKNRYQSVMPLDIREEEEEDEEMQKIISYSINDAFDSGRLDIQKDYTDKYAEVDDCYDLKDCNEIKEVKEKVAWALMEEKVSIKLKSLKDLKRNLTHIADRMFSDQ
;
A
#
# COMPACT_ATOMS: atom_id res chain seq x y z
N MET A 1 7.12 19.16 -29.77
CA MET A 1 6.50 17.81 -29.77
C MET A 1 5.18 17.88 -30.52
N ASP A 2 4.88 16.90 -31.37
CA ASP A 2 3.66 16.86 -32.18
C ASP A 2 2.38 16.79 -31.30
N LEU A 3 1.40 17.65 -31.61
CA LEU A 3 0.12 17.72 -30.89
C LEU A 3 -0.75 16.48 -31.10
N SER A 4 -0.65 15.85 -32.26
CA SER A 4 -1.36 14.60 -32.57
C SER A 4 -0.90 13.46 -31.65
N ILE A 5 0.41 13.37 -31.41
CA ILE A 5 1.02 12.41 -30.48
C ILE A 5 0.56 12.70 -29.05
N GLN A 6 0.59 13.97 -28.61
CA GLN A 6 0.12 14.32 -27.26
C GLN A 6 -1.34 13.91 -27.04
N LYS A 7 -2.20 14.16 -28.03
CA LYS A 7 -3.61 13.78 -28.01
C LYS A 7 -3.78 12.25 -27.95
N SER A 8 -3.07 11.51 -28.80
CA SER A 8 -3.13 10.04 -28.84
C SER A 8 -2.73 9.43 -27.50
N LEU A 9 -1.57 9.83 -26.98
CA LEU A 9 -1.08 9.33 -25.68
C LEU A 9 -2.02 9.70 -24.53
N THR A 10 -2.67 10.87 -24.57
CA THR A 10 -3.63 11.23 -23.52
C THR A 10 -4.95 10.48 -23.65
N LYS A 11 -5.32 10.01 -24.85
CA LYS A 11 -6.49 9.13 -25.05
C LYS A 11 -6.26 7.70 -24.56
N GLU A 12 -5.03 7.20 -24.59
CA GLU A 12 -4.69 5.88 -24.01
C GLU A 12 -4.90 5.83 -22.50
N ALA A 13 -4.77 6.96 -21.82
CA ALA A 13 -4.95 7.08 -20.37
C ALA A 13 -5.73 8.37 -20.07
N PRO A 14 -7.06 8.36 -20.32
CA PRO A 14 -7.88 9.56 -20.22
C PRO A 14 -8.05 10.03 -18.78
N PRO A 15 -8.57 11.27 -18.57
CA PRO A 15 -9.02 11.70 -17.25
C PRO A 15 -9.99 10.71 -16.63
N ILE A 16 -9.88 10.59 -15.31
CA ILE A 16 -10.65 9.67 -14.48
C ILE A 16 -11.92 10.37 -14.02
N VAL A 17 -13.05 9.67 -14.16
CA VAL A 17 -14.31 9.99 -13.48
C VAL A 17 -14.35 9.15 -12.20
N PRO A 18 -14.26 9.74 -11.00
CA PRO A 18 -14.15 8.99 -9.73
C PRO A 18 -15.22 7.91 -9.56
N GLU A 19 -16.45 8.20 -9.97
CA GLU A 19 -17.63 7.34 -9.86
C GLU A 19 -17.53 6.06 -10.67
N SER A 20 -16.81 6.09 -11.80
CA SER A 20 -16.68 4.94 -12.70
C SER A 20 -15.29 4.30 -12.63
N TYR A 21 -14.45 4.71 -11.69
CA TYR A 21 -13.08 4.26 -11.63
C TYR A 21 -12.94 2.97 -10.81
N ASP A 22 -12.81 1.86 -11.52
CA ASP A 22 -12.58 0.53 -10.95
C ASP A 22 -11.11 0.09 -11.12
N SER A 23 -10.17 0.97 -10.76
CA SER A 23 -8.75 0.65 -10.88
C SER A 23 -8.15 0.16 -9.58
N SER A 24 -7.18 -0.75 -9.72
CA SER A 24 -6.25 -1.10 -8.64
C SER A 24 -5.38 0.07 -8.16
N GLU A 25 -5.25 1.15 -8.96
CA GLU A 25 -4.55 2.36 -8.56
C GLU A 25 -5.42 3.20 -7.61
N LYS A 26 -5.12 3.13 -6.30
CA LYS A 26 -5.81 3.93 -5.27
C LYS A 26 -5.39 5.39 -5.21
N GLU A 27 -4.48 5.84 -6.08
CA GLU A 27 -3.94 7.20 -6.08
C GLU A 27 -4.13 7.85 -7.45
N VAL A 28 -4.71 9.06 -7.45
CA VAL A 28 -4.91 9.86 -8.66
C VAL A 28 -4.20 11.21 -8.54
N MET A 29 -3.91 11.81 -9.69
CA MET A 29 -3.27 13.11 -9.80
C MET A 29 -4.32 14.18 -10.10
N LEU A 30 -4.32 15.28 -9.36
CA LEU A 30 -5.22 16.39 -9.66
C LEU A 30 -4.56 17.43 -10.56
N LEU A 31 -5.32 17.90 -11.55
CA LEU A 31 -4.90 18.94 -12.48
C LEU A 31 -5.97 20.03 -12.53
N SER A 32 -5.53 21.29 -12.52
CA SER A 32 -6.41 22.46 -12.68
C SER A 32 -7.22 22.36 -13.98
N LYS A 33 -8.55 22.43 -13.85
CA LYS A 33 -9.47 22.39 -14.99
C LYS A 33 -9.22 23.57 -15.94
N ILE A 34 -8.92 24.75 -15.40
CA ILE A 34 -8.58 25.94 -16.20
C ILE A 34 -7.37 25.67 -17.12
N TRP A 35 -6.34 25.01 -16.59
CA TRP A 35 -5.18 24.67 -17.42
C TRP A 35 -5.51 23.57 -18.41
N TRP A 36 -6.25 22.55 -17.97
CA TRP A 36 -6.69 21.45 -18.82
C TRP A 36 -7.52 21.91 -20.02
N ASP A 37 -8.45 22.83 -19.82
CA ASP A 37 -9.31 23.38 -20.87
C ASP A 37 -8.49 24.16 -21.91
N LYS A 38 -7.48 24.91 -21.47
CA LYS A 38 -6.51 25.55 -22.38
C LYS A 38 -5.72 24.52 -23.17
N TRP A 39 -5.26 23.44 -22.54
CA TRP A 39 -4.53 22.37 -23.22
C TRP A 39 -5.42 21.63 -24.23
N CYS A 40 -6.69 21.40 -23.88
CA CYS A 40 -7.69 20.84 -24.78
C CYS A 40 -7.93 21.75 -26.00
N ALA A 41 -8.05 23.06 -25.78
CA ALA A 41 -8.15 24.07 -26.83
C ALA A 41 -6.90 24.14 -27.71
N TYR A 42 -5.72 23.92 -27.15
CA TYR A 42 -4.47 23.94 -27.87
C TYR A 42 -4.30 22.72 -28.78
N THR A 43 -4.46 21.53 -28.20
CA THR A 43 -4.24 20.24 -28.89
C THR A 43 -5.43 19.80 -29.74
N GLY A 44 -6.58 20.45 -29.55
CA GLY A 44 -7.85 20.02 -30.13
C GLY A 44 -8.31 18.66 -29.60
N TYR A 45 -8.10 18.40 -28.31
CA TYR A 45 -8.35 17.08 -27.70
C TYR A 45 -9.83 16.66 -27.83
N ASN A 46 -10.74 17.53 -27.40
CA ASN A 46 -12.19 17.37 -27.40
C ASN A 46 -12.94 18.54 -28.06
N GLN A 47 -12.21 19.51 -28.63
CA GLN A 47 -12.74 20.70 -29.29
C GLN A 47 -11.82 21.11 -30.46
N PRO A 48 -12.21 22.06 -31.33
CA PRO A 48 -11.33 22.59 -32.37
C PRO A 48 -10.06 23.23 -31.79
N SER A 49 -8.92 23.04 -32.47
CA SER A 49 -7.66 23.63 -32.03
C SER A 49 -7.65 25.14 -32.27
N THR A 50 -7.19 25.87 -31.26
CA THR A 50 -7.00 27.33 -31.29
C THR A 50 -5.54 27.73 -31.57
N GLY A 51 -4.60 26.78 -31.51
CA GLY A 51 -3.16 27.04 -31.62
C GLY A 51 -2.54 27.81 -30.44
N LEU A 52 -3.34 28.26 -29.46
CA LEU A 52 -2.86 28.99 -28.29
C LEU A 52 -2.26 28.05 -27.26
N ASN A 53 -0.96 28.16 -27.00
CA ASN A 53 -0.24 27.32 -26.05
C ASN A 53 -0.77 27.54 -24.61
N PRO A 54 -1.08 26.47 -23.84
CA PRO A 54 -1.58 26.60 -22.47
C PRO A 54 -0.55 27.16 -21.48
N GLY A 55 0.73 27.17 -21.85
CA GLY A 55 1.83 27.50 -20.96
C GLY A 55 2.10 26.41 -19.92
N PRO A 56 2.97 26.68 -18.93
CA PRO A 56 3.28 25.73 -17.86
C PRO A 56 2.06 25.34 -17.04
N ILE A 57 2.06 24.12 -16.49
CA ILE A 57 0.98 23.64 -15.62
C ILE A 57 0.86 24.56 -14.41
N ASN A 58 -0.35 25.04 -14.11
CA ASN A 58 -0.63 25.83 -12.91
C ASN A 58 -1.73 25.19 -12.07
N ASN A 59 -1.31 24.53 -10.98
CA ASN A 59 -2.18 23.90 -10.00
C ASN A 59 -2.41 24.75 -8.73
N HIS A 60 -1.89 25.98 -8.65
CA HIS A 60 -2.09 26.83 -7.46
C HIS A 60 -3.56 27.01 -7.05
N PRO A 61 -4.52 27.22 -7.98
CA PRO A 61 -5.93 27.40 -7.61
C PRO A 61 -6.53 26.19 -6.88
N ILE A 62 -5.99 25.01 -7.14
CA ILE A 62 -6.48 23.75 -6.58
C ILE A 62 -5.61 23.26 -5.43
N CYS A 63 -4.69 24.07 -4.88
CA CYS A 63 -3.79 23.73 -3.77
C CYS A 63 -4.37 24.07 -2.37
N THR A 64 -5.69 23.98 -2.20
CA THR A 64 -6.39 24.19 -0.92
C THR A 64 -6.71 22.86 -0.23
N SER A 65 -7.06 22.80 1.06
CA SER A 65 -7.36 21.51 1.71
C SER A 65 -8.49 20.77 1.00
N ASN A 66 -9.62 21.46 0.75
CA ASN A 66 -10.77 20.94 0.01
C ASN A 66 -11.03 21.83 -1.21
N PRO A 67 -10.52 21.47 -2.40
CA PRO A 67 -10.75 22.22 -3.62
C PRO A 67 -12.15 21.93 -4.14
N ASP A 68 -12.74 22.92 -4.83
CA ASP A 68 -14.04 22.77 -5.48
C ASP A 68 -13.96 21.62 -6.53
N PRO A 69 -14.86 20.61 -6.49
CA PRO A 69 -14.92 19.54 -7.49
C PRO A 69 -14.89 20.02 -8.94
N ASP A 70 -15.46 21.20 -9.23
CA ASP A 70 -15.49 21.75 -10.58
C ASP A 70 -14.18 22.45 -11.00
N SER A 71 -13.24 22.62 -10.08
CA SER A 71 -11.98 23.33 -10.32
C SER A 71 -10.84 22.43 -10.81
N TYR A 72 -11.00 21.11 -10.75
CA TYR A 72 -9.97 20.13 -11.12
C TYR A 72 -10.51 18.98 -11.95
N ILE A 73 -9.58 18.25 -12.56
CA ILE A 73 -9.82 16.92 -13.12
C ILE A 73 -8.89 15.90 -12.47
N CYS A 74 -9.31 14.64 -12.43
CA CYS A 74 -8.48 13.54 -11.97
C CYS A 74 -7.75 12.90 -13.14
N LEU A 75 -6.47 12.64 -12.99
CA LEU A 75 -5.62 12.03 -14.01
C LEU A 75 -4.94 10.77 -13.49
N PRO A 76 -4.78 9.73 -14.34
CA PRO A 76 -3.85 8.65 -14.08
C PRO A 76 -2.43 9.17 -13.91
N LYS A 77 -1.62 8.46 -13.13
CA LYS A 77 -0.22 8.84 -12.87
C LYS A 77 0.61 8.94 -14.15
N ILE A 78 0.35 8.09 -15.14
CA ILE A 78 1.05 8.10 -16.42
C ILE A 78 0.74 9.36 -17.23
N THR A 79 -0.52 9.80 -17.26
CA THR A 79 -0.98 10.99 -17.98
C THR A 79 -0.40 12.24 -17.36
N TRP A 80 -0.41 12.34 -16.03
CA TRP A 80 0.26 13.42 -15.32
C TRP A 80 1.76 13.51 -15.67
N LYS A 81 2.48 12.37 -15.68
CA LYS A 81 3.90 12.32 -16.05
C LYS A 81 4.15 12.81 -17.48
N ARG A 82 3.26 12.45 -18.42
CA ARG A 82 3.34 12.90 -19.82
C ARG A 82 3.17 14.42 -19.91
N LEU A 83 2.09 14.96 -19.34
CA LEU A 83 1.81 16.40 -19.36
C LEU A 83 2.94 17.23 -18.72
N ILE A 84 3.45 16.82 -17.55
CA ILE A 84 4.54 17.56 -16.90
C ILE A 84 5.86 17.46 -17.67
N GLY A 85 6.10 16.35 -18.38
CA GLY A 85 7.25 16.22 -19.27
C GLY A 85 7.18 17.15 -20.48
N TRP A 86 5.99 17.56 -20.91
CA TRP A 86 5.80 18.43 -22.07
C TRP A 86 5.74 19.92 -21.71
N TYR A 87 5.10 20.26 -20.58
CA TYR A 87 4.81 21.66 -20.24
C TYR A 87 5.51 22.15 -18.96
N ALA A 88 6.09 21.25 -18.16
CA ALA A 88 6.66 21.55 -16.85
C ALA A 88 5.68 22.29 -15.90
N GLY A 89 6.19 22.78 -14.77
CA GLY A 89 5.46 23.65 -13.83
C GLY A 89 4.65 22.94 -12.74
N GLY A 90 3.89 23.74 -12.00
CA GLY A 90 2.78 23.39 -11.11
C GLY A 90 3.11 22.53 -9.87
N PRO A 91 2.60 22.85 -8.68
CA PRO A 91 2.69 21.94 -7.55
C PRO A 91 1.97 20.62 -7.85
N LYS A 92 2.66 19.51 -7.55
CA LYS A 92 2.10 18.17 -7.69
C LYS A 92 1.05 17.94 -6.60
N ARG A 93 -0.19 17.67 -6.98
CA ARG A 93 -1.28 17.32 -6.05
C ARG A 93 -1.76 15.90 -6.30
N LYS A 94 -1.57 15.03 -5.30
CA LYS A 94 -1.93 13.61 -5.36
C LYS A 94 -2.94 13.31 -4.26
N VAL A 95 -3.99 12.58 -4.58
CA VAL A 95 -5.06 12.23 -3.65
C VAL A 95 -5.40 10.75 -3.76
N PHE A 96 -5.96 10.19 -2.69
CA PHE A 96 -6.46 8.83 -2.73
C PHE A 96 -7.88 8.80 -3.26
N LEU A 97 -8.23 7.76 -4.01
CA LEU A 97 -9.58 7.48 -4.47
C LEU A 97 -10.02 6.17 -3.81
N LEU A 98 -10.92 6.28 -2.83
CA LEU A 98 -11.43 5.16 -2.04
C LEU A 98 -12.94 5.10 -2.21
N ASP A 99 -13.47 3.93 -2.58
CA ASP A 99 -14.91 3.71 -2.77
C ASP A 99 -15.56 4.83 -3.61
N HIS A 100 -14.91 5.18 -4.73
CA HIS A 100 -15.31 6.24 -5.66
C HIS A 100 -15.28 7.68 -5.12
N GLN A 101 -14.73 7.90 -3.91
CA GLN A 101 -14.61 9.22 -3.30
C GLN A 101 -13.14 9.65 -3.14
N LEU A 102 -12.87 10.91 -3.49
CA LEU A 102 -11.56 11.53 -3.33
C LEU A 102 -11.30 11.87 -1.87
N GLN A 103 -10.14 11.48 -1.39
CA GLN A 103 -9.71 11.70 -0.01
C GLN A 103 -8.65 12.79 0.03
N PHE A 104 -9.05 13.94 0.56
CA PHE A 104 -8.19 15.13 0.69
C PHE A 104 -7.49 15.19 2.04
N ASP A 105 -8.19 14.75 3.09
CA ASP A 105 -7.65 14.72 4.45
C ASP A 105 -6.75 13.49 4.62
N THR A 106 -5.47 13.76 4.90
CA THR A 106 -4.46 12.72 5.08
C THR A 106 -3.71 12.93 6.39
N ILE A 107 -3.31 11.83 7.00
CA ILE A 107 -2.38 11.79 8.13
C ILE A 107 -1.00 11.38 7.63
N ASN A 108 0.03 11.92 8.26
CA ASN A 108 1.41 11.52 8.06
C ASN A 108 1.73 10.36 9.01
N ILE A 109 2.25 9.27 8.46
CA ILE A 109 2.67 8.08 9.21
C ILE A 109 4.14 7.87 8.96
N SER A 110 4.92 7.77 10.04
CA SER A 110 6.34 7.44 10.00
C SER A 110 6.50 5.93 9.89
N ILE A 111 7.24 5.44 8.90
CA ILE A 111 7.41 4.00 8.66
C ILE A 111 8.89 3.64 8.61
N THR A 112 9.27 2.62 9.37
CA THR A 112 10.65 2.11 9.42
C THR A 112 10.68 0.62 9.10
N PHE A 113 11.46 0.21 8.10
CA PHE A 113 11.75 -1.19 7.80
C PHE A 113 13.14 -1.53 8.35
N GLN A 114 13.24 -2.47 9.31
CA GLN A 114 14.51 -3.11 9.72
C GLN A 114 15.76 -2.20 9.71
N SER A 115 15.70 -1.07 10.41
CA SER A 115 16.83 -0.12 10.55
C SER A 115 17.23 0.67 9.29
N ILE A 116 16.52 0.47 8.18
CA ILE A 116 16.70 1.19 6.93
C ILE A 116 15.76 2.40 6.97
N SER A 117 16.32 3.58 7.25
CA SER A 117 15.72 4.93 7.14
C SER A 117 14.19 5.04 7.31
N THR A 118 13.74 5.74 8.35
CA THR A 118 12.33 6.10 8.49
C THR A 118 11.86 6.97 7.33
N LYS A 119 10.75 6.62 6.68
CA LYS A 119 10.09 7.47 5.68
C LYS A 119 8.70 7.84 6.16
N ILE A 120 8.33 9.09 5.93
CA ILE A 120 6.99 9.59 6.19
C ILE A 120 6.12 9.32 4.95
N ILE A 121 4.93 8.78 5.16
CA ILE A 121 3.93 8.60 4.12
C ILE A 121 2.63 9.29 4.52
N SER A 122 1.96 9.91 3.56
CA SER A 122 0.65 10.53 3.79
C SER A 122 -0.44 9.62 3.25
N VAL A 123 -1.40 9.26 4.09
CA VAL A 123 -2.53 8.36 3.76
C VAL A 123 -3.81 8.85 4.46
N PRO A 124 -5.00 8.58 3.93
CA PRO A 124 -6.24 9.00 4.57
C PRO A 124 -6.65 8.02 5.68
N LEU A 125 -7.38 8.52 6.68
CA LEU A 125 -7.79 7.75 7.86
C LEU A 125 -8.82 6.65 7.57
N ASN A 126 -9.62 6.83 6.52
CA ASN A 126 -10.60 5.85 6.07
C ASN A 126 -10.01 4.73 5.20
N LEU A 127 -8.70 4.74 4.93
CA LEU A 127 -8.02 3.63 4.27
C LEU A 127 -8.15 2.37 5.13
N LYS A 128 -8.52 1.23 4.54
CA LYS A 128 -8.52 -0.06 5.25
C LYS A 128 -7.09 -0.49 5.57
N PHE A 129 -6.89 -1.15 6.70
CA PHE A 129 -5.54 -1.54 7.13
C PHE A 129 -4.84 -2.52 6.16
N ILE A 130 -5.59 -3.43 5.56
CA ILE A 130 -5.05 -4.32 4.52
C ILE A 130 -4.49 -3.54 3.32
N ASP A 131 -5.21 -2.52 2.88
CA ASP A 131 -4.80 -1.65 1.78
C ASP A 131 -3.62 -0.75 2.14
N PHE A 132 -3.59 -0.30 3.39
CA PHE A 132 -2.45 0.41 3.94
C PHE A 132 -1.18 -0.44 3.89
N LYS A 133 -1.24 -1.71 4.33
CA LYS A 133 -0.08 -2.61 4.25
C LYS A 133 0.41 -2.76 2.81
N ASP A 134 -0.50 -2.96 1.87
CA ASP A 134 -0.17 -3.12 0.46
C ASP A 134 0.47 -1.85 -0.11
N HIS A 135 -0.10 -0.69 0.23
CA HIS A 135 0.44 0.61 -0.17
C HIS A 135 1.86 0.82 0.36
N VAL A 136 2.09 0.53 1.64
CA VAL A 136 3.41 0.61 2.28
C VAL A 136 4.39 -0.33 1.61
N CYS A 137 4.05 -1.61 1.48
CA CYS A 137 4.92 -2.62 0.87
C CYS A 137 5.28 -2.26 -0.58
N LYS A 138 4.33 -1.81 -1.40
CA LYS A 138 4.60 -1.30 -2.76
C LYS A 138 5.57 -0.12 -2.75
N LYS A 139 5.37 0.86 -1.86
CA LYS A 139 6.21 2.06 -1.77
C LYS A 139 7.65 1.76 -1.33
N PHE A 140 7.83 0.71 -0.54
CA PHE A 140 9.14 0.25 -0.07
C PHE A 140 9.71 -0.92 -0.91
N LYS A 141 9.05 -1.31 -2.01
CA LYS A 141 9.42 -2.46 -2.87
C LYS A 141 9.62 -3.76 -2.06
N ALA A 142 8.73 -3.99 -1.11
CA ALA A 142 8.75 -5.13 -0.20
C ALA A 142 7.53 -6.05 -0.46
N SER A 143 7.68 -7.36 -0.23
CA SER A 143 6.56 -8.30 -0.25
C SER A 143 5.82 -8.29 1.09
N GLN A 144 4.51 -8.08 1.09
CA GLN A 144 3.68 -7.98 2.29
C GLN A 144 3.80 -9.22 3.20
N GLU A 145 3.93 -10.41 2.61
CA GLU A 145 4.00 -11.68 3.33
C GLU A 145 5.23 -11.80 4.22
N MET A 146 6.31 -11.10 3.90
CA MET A 146 7.58 -11.17 4.61
C MET A 146 7.62 -10.33 5.88
N TRP A 147 6.63 -9.46 6.14
CA TRP A 147 6.72 -8.45 7.20
C TRP A 147 5.58 -8.54 8.22
N LYS A 148 5.92 -8.16 9.46
CA LYS A 148 4.98 -7.88 10.55
C LYS A 148 5.01 -6.39 10.84
N PHE A 149 3.84 -5.83 11.06
CA PHE A 149 3.66 -4.41 11.34
C PHE A 149 3.39 -4.22 12.82
N TYR A 150 4.03 -3.20 13.40
CA TYR A 150 3.87 -2.82 14.81
C TYR A 150 3.71 -1.31 14.89
N THR A 151 2.89 -0.83 15.82
CA THR A 151 2.99 0.56 16.28
C THR A 151 4.05 0.64 17.37
N GLN A 152 4.89 1.66 17.31
CA GLN A 152 5.88 1.94 18.34
C GLN A 152 5.55 3.28 19.01
N PHE A 153 5.43 3.27 20.33
CA PHE A 153 5.24 4.48 21.13
C PHE A 153 6.59 5.01 21.64
N GLU A 154 6.62 6.24 22.15
CA GLU A 154 7.85 6.89 22.66
C GLU A 154 8.55 6.07 23.76
N SER A 155 7.80 5.28 24.52
CA SER A 155 8.32 4.35 25.53
C SER A 155 9.10 3.16 24.95
N GLY A 156 9.17 3.03 23.62
CA GLY A 156 9.78 1.90 22.92
C GLY A 156 8.89 0.66 22.86
N ILE A 157 7.72 0.68 23.53
CA ILE A 157 6.76 -0.43 23.51
C ILE A 157 6.20 -0.60 22.10
N LYS A 158 6.27 -1.83 21.60
CA LYS A 158 5.74 -2.24 20.30
C LYS A 158 4.44 -3.00 20.47
N THR A 159 3.38 -2.52 19.82
CA THR A 159 2.09 -3.24 19.75
C THR A 159 1.92 -3.81 18.36
N LYS A 160 1.69 -5.12 18.27
CA LYS A 160 1.50 -5.78 16.97
C LYS A 160 0.18 -5.35 16.35
N LEU A 161 0.24 -4.89 15.11
CA LEU A 161 -0.95 -4.61 14.31
C LEU A 161 -1.46 -5.91 13.71
N ILE A 162 -2.72 -6.23 13.99
CA ILE A 162 -3.40 -7.42 13.49
C ILE A 162 -4.09 -7.07 12.18
N GLU A 163 -3.99 -7.96 11.22
CA GLU A 163 -4.64 -7.82 9.92
C GLU A 163 -6.15 -7.78 10.10
N SER A 164 -6.78 -6.73 9.57
CA SER A 164 -8.21 -6.49 9.71
C SER A 164 -8.72 -5.66 8.54
N ASN A 165 -10.03 -5.76 8.30
CA ASN A 165 -10.75 -4.94 7.31
C ASN A 165 -11.21 -3.59 7.89
N HIS A 166 -10.77 -3.26 9.10
CA HIS A 166 -11.05 -1.98 9.75
C HIS A 166 -10.26 -0.85 9.10
N THR A 167 -10.80 0.36 9.19
CA THR A 167 -10.11 1.57 8.73
C THR A 167 -8.97 1.91 9.67
N LEU A 168 -8.02 2.73 9.21
CA LEU A 168 -6.95 3.26 10.07
C LEU A 168 -7.54 4.03 11.27
N GLN A 169 -8.64 4.75 11.06
CA GLN A 169 -9.37 5.45 12.12
C GLN A 169 -9.88 4.49 13.20
N ASP A 170 -10.51 3.38 12.82
CA ASP A 170 -11.05 2.39 13.76
C ASP A 170 -9.95 1.72 14.61
N ILE A 171 -8.76 1.58 14.03
CA ILE A 171 -7.59 1.01 14.72
C ILE A 171 -6.91 2.07 15.62
N GLY A 172 -7.32 3.33 15.52
CA GLY A 172 -6.79 4.43 16.34
C GLY A 172 -5.50 5.04 15.79
N PHE A 173 -5.28 4.97 14.48
CA PHE A 173 -4.17 5.70 13.86
C PHE A 173 -4.41 7.21 13.98
N CYS A 174 -3.32 7.94 14.21
CA CYS A 174 -3.32 9.39 14.28
C CYS A 174 -2.12 9.96 13.52
N ASN A 175 -2.12 11.27 13.33
CA ASN A 175 -1.02 11.95 12.67
C ASN A 175 0.30 11.75 13.43
N ASN A 176 1.37 11.52 12.68
CA ASN A 176 2.73 11.22 13.14
C ASN A 176 2.92 9.90 13.90
N ILE A 177 1.95 8.97 13.85
CA ILE A 177 2.15 7.63 14.42
C ILE A 177 3.35 6.93 13.77
N HIS A 178 4.12 6.20 14.57
CA HIS A 178 5.29 5.45 14.12
C HIS A 178 4.98 3.97 13.96
N VAL A 179 5.14 3.47 12.75
CA VAL A 179 4.95 2.06 12.37
C VAL A 179 6.30 1.43 12.06
N VAL A 180 6.61 0.35 12.76
CA VAL A 180 7.82 -0.46 12.55
C VAL A 180 7.45 -1.75 11.84
N CYS A 181 8.18 -2.04 10.77
CA CYS A 181 8.05 -3.26 9.99
C CYS A 181 9.24 -4.18 10.29
N GLU A 182 8.96 -5.38 10.81
CA GLU A 182 9.97 -6.40 11.09
C GLU A 182 9.76 -7.63 10.23
N ARG A 183 10.83 -8.21 9.69
CA ARG A 183 10.74 -9.40 8.85
C ARG A 183 10.28 -10.58 9.69
N LYS A 184 9.37 -11.39 9.13
CA LYS A 184 9.01 -12.69 9.71
C LYS A 184 10.28 -13.55 9.73
N LYS A 185 10.58 -14.15 10.88
CA LYS A 185 11.62 -15.17 10.96
C LYS A 185 11.16 -16.35 10.10
N ASN A 186 11.87 -16.64 9.00
CA ASN A 186 11.65 -17.86 8.24
C ASN A 186 11.96 -19.02 9.18
N ARG A 187 10.94 -19.82 9.52
CA ARG A 187 11.13 -21.06 10.32
C ARG A 187 11.87 -22.15 9.53
N TYR A 188 12.06 -21.95 8.22
CA TYR A 188 12.92 -22.76 7.37
C TYR A 188 14.30 -22.09 7.20
N GLN A 189 15.04 -21.92 8.30
CA GLN A 189 16.42 -22.39 8.22
C GLN A 189 16.29 -23.89 8.44
N SER A 190 16.16 -24.62 7.33
CA SER A 190 16.46 -26.04 7.33
C SER A 190 17.77 -26.19 8.07
N VAL A 191 17.74 -26.91 9.19
CA VAL A 191 18.91 -27.60 9.68
C VAL A 191 19.42 -28.35 8.45
N MET A 192 20.46 -27.86 7.79
CA MET A 192 21.24 -28.75 6.94
C MET A 192 21.76 -29.79 7.93
N PRO A 193 21.46 -31.08 7.75
CA PRO A 193 22.31 -32.08 8.37
C PRO A 193 23.73 -31.72 7.94
N LEU A 194 24.62 -31.55 8.91
CA LEU A 194 26.04 -31.61 8.63
C LEU A 194 26.25 -32.99 8.01
N ASP A 195 26.34 -33.04 6.67
CA ASP A 195 26.96 -34.17 5.99
C ASP A 195 28.42 -34.13 6.45
N ILE A 196 28.67 -34.85 7.55
CA ILE A 196 29.95 -35.48 7.82
C ILE A 196 30.13 -36.43 6.65
N ARG A 197 30.82 -35.96 5.61
CA ARG A 197 31.50 -36.83 4.68
C ARG A 197 32.99 -36.70 4.93
N GLU A 198 33.52 -37.86 5.21
CA GLU A 198 34.90 -38.19 5.50
C GLU A 198 35.82 -37.68 4.38
N GLU A 199 37.05 -37.44 4.79
CA GLU A 199 38.22 -37.10 3.97
C GLU A 199 38.38 -38.06 2.77
N GLU A 200 38.84 -37.50 1.63
CA GLU A 200 39.71 -38.09 0.59
C GLU A 200 39.73 -37.06 -0.56
N GLU A 201 40.76 -36.20 -0.63
CA GLU A 201 41.93 -36.34 -1.51
C GLU A 201 41.62 -36.25 -3.03
N GLU A 202 42.37 -35.34 -3.69
CA GLU A 202 42.67 -35.29 -5.13
C GLU A 202 41.58 -34.77 -6.11
N ASP A 203 41.75 -33.53 -6.61
CA ASP A 203 42.17 -33.31 -8.00
C ASP A 203 42.24 -31.82 -8.37
N GLU A 204 43.47 -31.32 -8.36
CA GLU A 204 43.91 -30.03 -8.87
C GLU A 204 44.01 -30.05 -10.41
N GLU A 205 42.92 -30.14 -11.20
CA GLU A 205 43.09 -30.02 -12.67
C GLU A 205 41.89 -29.56 -13.50
N MET A 206 41.08 -28.59 -13.04
CA MET A 206 40.01 -28.04 -13.90
C MET A 206 39.69 -26.55 -13.69
N GLN A 207 40.72 -25.73 -13.44
CA GLN A 207 40.56 -24.26 -13.31
C GLN A 207 41.48 -23.42 -14.22
N LYS A 208 41.98 -24.01 -15.31
CA LYS A 208 42.73 -23.25 -16.32
C LYS A 208 42.42 -23.84 -17.68
N ILE A 209 41.45 -23.26 -18.39
CA ILE A 209 41.36 -23.18 -19.86
C ILE A 209 40.05 -22.44 -20.21
N ILE A 210 40.24 -21.21 -20.70
CA ILE A 210 39.34 -20.43 -21.57
C ILE A 210 38.22 -19.64 -20.86
N SER A 211 38.65 -18.67 -20.07
CA SER A 211 38.24 -17.29 -20.33
C SER A 211 38.85 -16.83 -21.66
N TYR A 212 38.04 -16.47 -22.66
CA TYR A 212 38.23 -15.36 -23.60
C TYR A 212 37.27 -15.52 -24.81
N SER A 213 36.57 -14.43 -25.14
CA SER A 213 35.93 -14.17 -26.45
C SER A 213 34.70 -15.03 -26.74
N ILE A 214 33.47 -14.52 -26.84
CA ILE A 214 33.00 -13.62 -27.88
C ILE A 214 31.74 -12.89 -27.35
N ASN A 215 31.91 -11.63 -26.97
CA ASN A 215 30.88 -10.61 -27.13
C ASN A 215 31.00 -10.15 -28.58
N ASP A 216 30.27 -10.77 -29.50
CA ASP A 216 30.01 -10.29 -30.87
C ASP A 216 29.12 -11.31 -31.59
N ALA A 217 27.80 -11.22 -31.39
CA ALA A 217 26.76 -11.71 -32.30
C ALA A 217 25.35 -11.42 -31.70
N PHE A 218 25.03 -10.14 -31.49
CA PHE A 218 23.65 -9.70 -31.33
C PHE A 218 23.27 -8.90 -32.59
N ASP A 219 22.97 -9.61 -33.67
CA ASP A 219 22.03 -9.15 -34.70
C ASP A 219 21.86 -10.25 -35.77
N SER A 220 20.72 -10.94 -35.75
CA SER A 220 19.96 -11.31 -36.95
C SER A 220 18.77 -12.20 -36.59
N GLY A 221 17.61 -11.83 -37.13
CA GLY A 221 16.69 -12.81 -37.69
C GLY A 221 15.69 -13.47 -36.74
N ARG A 222 14.54 -12.80 -36.59
CA ARG A 222 13.20 -13.35 -36.88
C ARG A 222 13.23 -14.80 -37.43
N LEU A 223 12.53 -15.72 -36.78
CA LEU A 223 11.75 -16.77 -37.43
C LEU A 223 10.76 -17.42 -36.46
N ASP A 224 9.54 -17.57 -36.96
CA ASP A 224 8.38 -18.20 -36.33
C ASP A 224 8.63 -19.66 -35.96
N ILE A 225 8.23 -20.05 -34.75
CA ILE A 225 7.92 -21.45 -34.43
C ILE A 225 6.63 -21.48 -33.60
N GLN A 226 5.52 -21.73 -34.29
CA GLN A 226 4.36 -22.42 -33.73
C GLN A 226 4.81 -23.79 -33.22
N LYS A 227 4.43 -24.16 -31.99
CA LYS A 227 4.26 -25.55 -31.61
C LYS A 227 3.18 -25.67 -30.54
N ASP A 228 2.11 -26.36 -30.94
CA ASP A 228 1.10 -26.97 -30.11
C ASP A 228 1.73 -27.70 -28.91
N TYR A 229 1.19 -27.45 -27.72
CA TYR A 229 1.14 -28.46 -26.67
C TYR A 229 -0.28 -28.54 -26.14
N THR A 230 -0.81 -29.75 -26.30
CA THR A 230 -2.13 -30.23 -25.97
C THR A 230 -2.36 -30.33 -24.46
N ASP A 231 -3.55 -29.89 -24.06
CA ASP A 231 -4.14 -30.01 -22.73
C ASP A 231 -4.26 -31.47 -22.28
N LYS A 232 -3.71 -31.78 -21.08
CA LYS A 232 -4.13 -32.91 -20.24
C LYS A 232 -3.78 -32.66 -18.77
N TYR A 233 -4.74 -32.20 -17.97
CA TYR A 233 -4.87 -32.49 -16.53
C TYR A 233 -6.37 -32.36 -16.20
N ALA A 234 -7.11 -33.47 -16.15
CA ALA A 234 -7.39 -34.26 -14.96
C ALA A 234 -8.28 -33.49 -13.96
N GLU A 235 -9.59 -33.67 -14.10
CA GLU A 235 -10.60 -33.35 -13.09
C GLU A 235 -10.32 -34.18 -11.82
N VAL A 236 -10.12 -33.51 -10.69
CA VAL A 236 -10.12 -34.12 -9.36
C VAL A 236 -11.46 -33.79 -8.72
N ASP A 237 -12.19 -34.87 -8.47
CA ASP A 237 -13.47 -34.95 -7.77
C ASP A 237 -13.19 -34.90 -6.26
N ASP A 238 -13.59 -33.83 -5.58
CA ASP A 238 -13.51 -33.70 -4.11
C ASP A 238 -14.94 -33.62 -3.53
N CYS A 239 -15.52 -34.79 -3.28
CA CYS A 239 -16.62 -34.99 -2.35
C CYS A 239 -16.07 -35.01 -0.91
N TYR A 240 -16.27 -33.94 -0.15
CA TYR A 240 -16.23 -34.00 1.32
C TYR A 240 -17.61 -33.69 1.90
N ASP A 241 -18.24 -34.74 2.43
CA ASP A 241 -19.46 -34.71 3.24
C ASP A 241 -19.24 -33.83 4.49
N LEU A 242 -19.89 -32.66 4.51
CA LEU A 242 -19.95 -31.76 5.66
C LEU A 242 -21.04 -32.21 6.64
N LYS A 243 -20.71 -33.17 7.51
CA LYS A 243 -21.38 -33.36 8.80
C LYS A 243 -20.39 -32.94 9.88
N ASP A 244 -20.60 -31.76 10.47
CA ASP A 244 -20.09 -31.28 11.79
C ASP A 244 -19.97 -29.75 11.90
N CYS A 245 -20.79 -28.98 11.16
CA CYS A 245 -20.79 -27.51 11.26
C CYS A 245 -21.46 -26.94 12.52
N ASN A 246 -22.18 -27.75 13.32
CA ASN A 246 -22.87 -27.25 14.51
C ASN A 246 -21.98 -27.16 15.75
N GLU A 247 -21.04 -28.09 15.93
CA GLU A 247 -20.14 -28.09 17.09
C GLU A 247 -19.14 -26.92 17.06
N ILE A 248 -18.65 -26.55 15.87
CA ILE A 248 -17.73 -25.41 15.70
C ILE A 248 -18.42 -24.07 16.01
N LYS A 249 -19.72 -23.95 15.72
CA LYS A 249 -20.48 -22.74 16.00
C LYS A 249 -20.71 -22.56 17.51
N GLU A 250 -21.03 -23.65 18.21
CA GLU A 250 -21.25 -23.65 19.66
C GLU A 250 -19.96 -23.33 20.44
N VAL A 251 -18.81 -23.85 19.98
CA VAL A 251 -17.50 -23.53 20.58
C VAL A 251 -17.15 -22.06 20.39
N LYS A 252 -17.42 -21.47 19.21
CA LYS A 252 -17.19 -20.04 18.95
C LYS A 252 -18.03 -19.14 19.84
N GLU A 253 -19.30 -19.48 20.06
CA GLU A 253 -20.19 -18.70 20.93
C GLU A 253 -19.78 -18.79 22.40
N LYS A 254 -19.36 -19.96 22.90
CA LYS A 254 -18.85 -20.13 24.27
C LYS A 254 -17.54 -19.35 24.51
N VAL A 255 -16.63 -19.33 23.53
CA VAL A 255 -15.39 -18.54 23.61
C VAL A 255 -15.69 -17.03 23.60
N ALA A 256 -16.65 -16.58 22.80
CA ALA A 256 -17.05 -15.17 22.78
C ALA A 256 -17.66 -14.71 24.11
N TRP A 257 -18.48 -15.56 24.74
CA TRP A 257 -19.06 -15.29 26.07
C TRP A 257 -17.99 -15.22 27.17
N ALA A 258 -17.04 -16.17 27.20
CA ALA A 258 -15.95 -16.15 28.18
C ALA A 258 -15.07 -14.89 28.07
N LEU A 259 -14.77 -14.46 26.84
CA LEU A 259 -14.01 -13.24 26.58
C LEU A 259 -14.76 -11.95 26.98
N MET A 260 -16.10 -11.96 26.94
CA MET A 260 -16.91 -10.83 27.43
C MET A 260 -16.91 -10.78 28.96
N GLU A 261 -17.11 -11.92 29.64
CA GLU A 261 -17.08 -11.99 31.10
C GLU A 261 -15.72 -11.57 31.68
N GLU A 262 -14.62 -12.01 31.05
CA GLU A 262 -13.26 -11.65 31.47
C GLU A 262 -12.99 -10.14 31.27
N LYS A 263 -13.46 -9.55 30.17
CA LYS A 263 -13.37 -8.08 29.95
C LYS A 263 -14.19 -7.29 30.96
N VAL A 264 -15.37 -7.78 31.35
CA VAL A 264 -16.22 -7.14 32.36
C VAL A 264 -15.58 -7.24 33.75
N SER A 265 -15.01 -8.39 34.09
CA SER A 265 -14.22 -8.63 35.31
C SER A 265 -13.04 -7.66 35.44
N ILE A 266 -12.24 -7.50 34.37
CA ILE A 266 -11.08 -6.61 34.35
C ILE A 266 -11.51 -5.13 34.54
N LYS A 267 -12.59 -4.71 33.87
CA LYS A 267 -13.15 -3.35 34.04
C LYS A 267 -13.66 -3.11 35.46
N LEU A 268 -14.34 -4.09 36.07
CA LEU A 268 -14.82 -3.99 37.45
C LEU A 268 -13.68 -3.93 38.47
N LYS A 269 -12.60 -4.69 38.26
CA LYS A 269 -11.41 -4.65 39.12
C LYS A 269 -10.72 -3.29 39.02
N SER A 270 -10.53 -2.78 37.80
CA SER A 270 -9.96 -1.45 37.57
C SER A 270 -10.80 -0.32 38.20
N LEU A 271 -12.14 -0.40 38.13
CA LEU A 271 -13.04 0.56 38.78
C LEU A 271 -12.99 0.49 40.31
N LYS A 272 -12.89 -0.71 40.89
CA LYS A 272 -12.72 -0.89 42.35
C LYS A 272 -11.39 -0.31 42.83
N ASP A 273 -10.31 -0.52 42.08
CA ASP A 273 -8.99 0.02 42.40
C ASP A 273 -8.97 1.55 42.27
N LEU A 274 -9.62 2.10 41.24
CA LEU A 274 -9.76 3.55 41.06
C LEU A 274 -10.59 4.18 42.19
N LYS A 275 -11.68 3.54 42.61
CA LYS A 275 -12.50 3.97 43.75
C LYS A 275 -11.67 3.96 45.03
N ARG A 276 -10.91 2.90 45.31
CA ARG A 276 -10.05 2.81 46.50
C ARG A 276 -8.99 3.91 46.54
N ASN A 277 -8.38 4.20 45.40
CA ASN A 277 -7.38 5.27 45.30
C ASN A 277 -8.01 6.66 45.54
N LEU A 278 -9.21 6.89 45.00
CA LEU A 278 -9.94 8.15 45.25
C LEU A 278 -10.33 8.31 46.73
N THR A 279 -10.75 7.25 47.41
CA THR A 279 -11.03 7.32 48.87
C THR A 279 -9.77 7.64 49.65
N HIS A 280 -8.63 7.01 49.31
CA HIS A 280 -7.35 7.27 49.96
C HIS A 280 -6.85 8.71 49.78
N ILE A 281 -7.11 9.30 48.62
CA ILE A 281 -6.80 10.71 48.33
C ILE A 281 -7.71 11.62 49.16
N ALA A 282 -9.02 11.34 49.19
CA ALA A 282 -9.97 12.11 49.98
C ALA A 282 -9.59 12.09 51.48
N ASP A 283 -9.32 10.91 52.04
CA ASP A 283 -8.93 10.76 53.45
C ASP A 283 -7.65 11.55 53.79
N ARG A 284 -6.66 11.59 52.88
CA ARG A 284 -5.46 12.43 53.06
C ARG A 284 -5.78 13.92 53.06
N MET A 285 -6.67 14.39 52.18
CA MET A 285 -7.01 15.82 52.12
C MET A 285 -7.79 16.31 53.36
N PHE A 286 -8.50 15.42 54.06
CA PHE A 286 -9.26 15.76 55.28
C PHE A 286 -8.49 15.51 56.58
N SER A 287 -7.28 14.95 56.52
CA SER A 287 -6.42 14.70 57.69
C SER A 287 -5.44 15.84 58.00
N ASP A 288 -5.28 16.79 57.08
CA ASP A 288 -4.34 17.93 57.16
C ASP A 288 -5.04 19.27 57.52
N GLN A 289 -6.20 19.21 58.19
CA GLN A 289 -6.91 20.35 58.82
C GLN A 289 -7.07 20.12 60.32
#